data_AF-A0A942H102-F1
#
_entry.id   AF-A0A942H102-F1
#
_cell.length_a   1.000
_cell.length_b   1.000
_cell.length_c   1.000
_cell.angle_alpha   90.00
_cell.angle_beta   90.00
_cell.angle_gamma   90.00
#
_symmetry.space_group_name_H-M   'P 1'
#
loop_
_entity.id
_entity.type
_entity.pdbx_description
1 polymer ?
#
loop_
_entity_poly.entity_id
_entity_poly.type
_entity_poly.pdbx_seq_one_letter_code
_entity_poly.pdbx_strand_id
1 'polypeptide(L)'
;MRLLLLLIFILIVPSIAVGRISNDLGMGTTPVKEQLKGFTEAYCSELSGNYKVCGAIAEDYSRYTIIYRSDVEILRIAHGTDSIPTSEFFAYRYDLDKDGTKEVVVASLRTITNGMGVARWDLNILADSGPPSKNGRVKFLVEGFGPRQTLTVDRTSGRMRFLITYWRSSCVLDPKRGCGLYFVGKFFEYKDGKLVPIWTEPTRARRYLFSFRDERNRTYSFEGGDTTAVPLTWLRSKATHRYFSEPKRKDAELISTLKGTIQDYAFDQDTDEARLSILTDNGQVLKGCIIGSEYDDGKDLDFIGNQVILHRGNYAFPEHFDISQTLGDLKGRSVRIETYKNEFEITSSTLRLLSK
;
A
#
# COMPACT_ATOMS: atom_id res chain seq x y z
N MET A 1 42.70 -18.01 49.56
CA MET A 1 42.33 -18.19 48.14
C MET A 1 40.80 -18.18 48.05
N ARG A 2 40.20 -16.99 47.98
CA ARG A 2 38.74 -16.78 47.84
C ARG A 2 38.51 -16.31 46.40
N LEU A 3 37.93 -17.16 45.56
CA LEU A 3 37.52 -16.78 44.21
C LEU A 3 36.01 -16.54 44.23
N LEU A 4 35.64 -15.26 44.21
CA LEU A 4 34.28 -14.76 44.11
C LEU A 4 33.89 -14.77 42.62
N LEU A 5 33.09 -15.74 42.18
CA LEU A 5 32.55 -15.76 40.82
C LEU A 5 31.26 -14.93 40.79
N LEU A 6 31.38 -13.69 40.30
CA LEU A 6 30.26 -12.80 40.01
C LEU A 6 29.74 -13.10 38.59
N LEU A 7 28.64 -13.83 38.49
CA LEU A 7 27.94 -14.10 37.22
C LEU A 7 27.05 -12.90 36.89
N ILE A 8 27.53 -12.02 36.01
CA ILE A 8 26.75 -10.92 35.44
C ILE A 8 25.88 -11.49 34.32
N PHE A 9 24.60 -11.76 34.61
CA PHE A 9 23.58 -11.98 33.59
C PHE A 9 23.23 -10.64 32.95
N ILE A 10 23.84 -10.33 31.81
CA ILE A 10 23.41 -9.22 30.95
C ILE A 10 22.11 -9.66 30.27
N LEU A 11 20.98 -9.24 30.84
CA LEU A 11 19.67 -9.27 30.18
C LEU A 11 19.70 -8.33 28.97
N ILE A 12 20.10 -8.85 27.81
CA ILE A 12 19.86 -8.19 26.53
C ILE A 12 18.35 -8.28 26.28
N VAL A 13 17.61 -7.28 26.77
CA VAL A 13 16.23 -7.06 26.35
C VAL A 13 16.31 -6.56 24.91
N PRO A 14 15.83 -7.31 23.90
CA PRO A 14 15.72 -6.76 22.56
C PRO A 14 14.77 -5.57 22.65
N SER A 15 15.32 -4.37 22.57
CA SER A 15 14.56 -3.14 22.48
C SER A 15 13.75 -3.21 21.20
N ILE A 16 12.50 -3.65 21.30
CA ILE A 16 11.51 -3.46 20.25
C ILE A 16 11.42 -1.94 20.10
N ALA A 17 12.04 -1.40 19.06
CA ALA A 17 11.98 0.02 18.75
C ALA A 17 10.51 0.39 18.48
N VAL A 18 9.80 0.80 19.54
CA VAL A 18 8.45 1.34 19.44
C VAL A 18 8.57 2.65 18.68
N GLY A 19 8.25 2.65 17.39
CA GLY A 19 8.22 3.86 16.58
C GLY A 19 7.44 4.96 17.30
N ARG A 20 8.14 6.01 17.73
CA ARG A 20 7.53 7.25 18.20
C ARG A 20 7.03 7.91 16.92
N ILE A 21 5.73 8.16 16.89
CA ILE A 21 5.08 8.95 15.87
C ILE A 21 5.75 10.33 15.94
N SER A 22 6.36 10.76 14.84
CA SER A 22 6.97 12.09 14.81
C SER A 22 5.85 13.13 14.88
N ASN A 23 5.96 14.07 15.81
CA ASN A 23 5.13 15.28 15.82
C ASN A 23 5.44 16.20 14.61
N ASP A 24 6.43 15.86 13.77
CA ASP A 24 6.82 16.63 12.58
C ASP A 24 6.00 16.32 11.33
N LEU A 25 5.05 15.37 11.41
CA LEU A 25 4.01 15.26 10.38
C LEU A 25 3.21 16.56 10.42
N GLY A 26 3.44 17.44 9.44
CA GLY A 26 2.72 18.71 9.27
C GLY A 26 1.27 18.46 8.91
N MET A 27 0.50 17.96 9.86
CA MET A 27 -0.92 17.66 9.73
C MET A 27 -1.69 18.97 9.59
N GLY A 28 -2.67 18.97 8.71
CA GLY A 28 -3.58 20.09 8.58
C GLY A 28 -4.46 20.27 9.79
N THR A 29 -5.13 21.42 9.88
CA THR A 29 -6.15 21.65 10.90
C THR A 29 -7.31 20.68 10.74
N THR A 30 -8.09 20.46 11.80
CA THR A 30 -9.39 19.79 11.66
C THR A 30 -10.21 20.52 10.60
N PRO A 31 -10.86 19.81 9.64
CA PRO A 31 -11.68 20.44 8.62
C PRO A 31 -12.78 21.31 9.25
N VAL A 32 -12.85 22.58 8.86
CA VAL A 32 -13.86 23.55 9.31
C VAL A 32 -14.74 23.96 8.14
N LYS A 33 -16.03 24.20 8.41
CA LYS A 33 -16.96 24.61 7.37
C LYS A 33 -16.55 25.96 6.78
N GLU A 34 -16.52 26.06 5.45
CA GLU A 34 -16.15 27.27 4.71
C GLU A 34 -17.11 27.50 3.54
N GLN A 35 -17.31 28.76 3.15
CA GLN A 35 -18.10 29.15 1.99
C GLN A 35 -17.19 29.24 0.77
N LEU A 36 -17.38 28.37 -0.22
CA LEU A 36 -16.65 28.41 -1.49
C LEU A 36 -17.62 28.72 -2.64
N LYS A 37 -17.23 29.64 -3.53
CA LYS A 37 -18.04 30.01 -4.70
C LYS A 37 -18.27 28.80 -5.61
N GLY A 38 -19.53 28.54 -5.96
CA GLY A 38 -19.93 27.39 -6.80
C GLY A 38 -20.08 26.07 -6.05
N PHE A 39 -20.07 26.11 -4.71
CA PHE A 39 -20.28 24.94 -3.85
C PHE A 39 -21.40 25.20 -2.86
N THR A 40 -22.23 24.17 -2.65
CA THR A 40 -23.33 24.18 -1.67
C THR A 40 -22.82 23.89 -0.26
N GLU A 41 -21.71 23.15 -0.16
CA GLU A 41 -21.06 22.83 1.10
C GLU A 41 -19.55 22.63 0.89
N ALA A 42 -18.73 23.14 1.80
CA ALA A 42 -17.31 22.85 1.84
C ALA A 42 -16.77 22.81 3.27
N TYR A 43 -15.78 21.94 3.51
CA TYR A 43 -14.97 21.92 4.72
C TYR A 43 -13.49 21.99 4.32
N CYS A 44 -12.75 22.89 4.94
CA CYS A 44 -11.36 23.16 4.59
C CYS A 44 -10.42 22.92 5.78
N SER A 45 -9.23 22.42 5.44
CA SER A 45 -8.12 22.16 6.35
C SER A 45 -6.91 22.97 5.88
N GLU A 46 -6.35 23.77 6.79
CA GLU A 46 -5.17 24.59 6.51
C GLU A 46 -3.89 23.79 6.75
N LEU A 47 -2.90 23.97 5.87
CA LEU A 47 -1.59 23.33 5.91
C LEU A 47 -0.47 24.37 5.88
N SER A 48 0.70 24.01 6.40
CA SER A 48 1.89 24.87 6.35
C SER A 48 2.27 25.28 4.92
N GLY A 49 2.82 26.48 4.75
CA GLY A 49 3.24 27.02 3.45
C GLY A 49 2.10 27.44 2.53
N ASN A 50 1.02 27.98 3.12
CA ASN A 50 -0.14 28.54 2.43
C ASN A 50 -0.90 27.51 1.58
N TYR A 51 -0.92 26.26 2.02
CA TYR A 51 -1.74 25.23 1.37
C TYR A 51 -3.08 25.11 2.10
N LYS A 52 -4.15 24.92 1.35
CA LYS A 52 -5.49 24.65 1.89
C LYS A 52 -6.12 23.48 1.13
N VAL A 53 -6.66 22.51 1.84
CA VAL A 53 -7.35 21.36 1.25
C VAL A 53 -8.81 21.41 1.66
N CYS A 54 -9.72 21.39 0.69
CA CYS A 54 -11.15 21.45 0.92
C CYS A 54 -11.86 20.22 0.34
N GLY A 55 -12.71 19.58 1.14
CA GLY A 55 -13.75 18.68 0.62
C GLY A 55 -15.02 19.49 0.36
N ALA A 56 -15.60 19.39 -0.84
CA ALA A 56 -16.72 20.23 -1.24
C ALA A 56 -17.75 19.51 -2.13
N ILE A 57 -19.01 19.94 -2.04
CA ILE A 57 -20.12 19.53 -2.91
C ILE A 57 -20.50 20.73 -3.79
N ALA A 58 -20.38 20.57 -5.11
CA ALA A 58 -20.78 21.58 -6.07
C ALA A 58 -22.30 21.70 -6.18
N GLU A 59 -22.78 22.72 -6.87
CA GLU A 59 -24.23 22.96 -7.09
C GLU A 59 -24.93 21.84 -7.88
N ASP A 60 -24.18 21.11 -8.70
CA ASP A 60 -24.63 19.92 -9.44
C ASP A 60 -24.56 18.62 -8.60
N TYR A 61 -24.29 18.74 -7.29
CA TYR A 61 -24.03 17.65 -6.36
C TYR A 61 -22.77 16.82 -6.62
N SER A 62 -21.92 17.23 -7.57
CA SER A 62 -20.61 16.61 -7.77
C SER A 62 -19.70 16.88 -6.57
N ARG A 63 -18.94 15.85 -6.17
CA ARG A 63 -18.10 15.88 -4.98
C ARG A 63 -16.64 16.03 -5.36
N TYR A 64 -15.93 16.92 -4.66
CA TYR A 64 -14.55 17.24 -4.97
C TYR A 64 -13.68 17.31 -3.71
N THR A 65 -12.42 16.89 -3.85
CA THR A 65 -11.33 17.41 -3.03
C THR A 65 -10.57 18.44 -3.85
N ILE A 66 -10.39 19.63 -3.28
CA ILE A 66 -9.75 20.76 -3.94
C ILE A 66 -8.54 21.16 -3.12
N ILE A 67 -7.42 21.39 -3.79
CA ILE A 67 -6.17 21.83 -3.16
C ILE A 67 -5.85 23.23 -3.69
N TYR A 68 -5.64 24.14 -2.76
CA TYR A 68 -5.21 25.52 -3.01
C TYR A 68 -3.79 25.73 -2.52
N ARG A 69 -3.06 26.63 -3.19
CA ARG A 69 -1.80 27.21 -2.72
C ARG A 69 -1.87 28.72 -2.87
N SER A 70 -1.75 29.45 -1.77
CA SER A 70 -1.90 30.92 -1.74
C SER A 70 -3.19 31.37 -2.45
N ASP A 71 -4.31 30.75 -2.09
CA ASP A 71 -5.65 30.97 -2.64
C ASP A 71 -5.85 30.65 -4.13
N VAL A 72 -4.84 30.11 -4.81
CA VAL A 72 -4.95 29.61 -6.18
C VAL A 72 -5.24 28.11 -6.16
N GLU A 73 -6.31 27.68 -6.84
CA GLU A 73 -6.62 26.27 -7.04
C GLU A 73 -5.52 25.62 -7.89
N ILE A 74 -4.84 24.60 -7.33
CA ILE A 74 -3.77 23.86 -8.02
C ILE A 74 -4.18 22.44 -8.42
N LEU A 75 -5.20 21.88 -7.76
CA LEU A 75 -5.71 20.56 -8.09
C LEU A 75 -7.18 20.42 -7.66
N ARG A 76 -7.96 19.76 -8.52
CA ARG A 76 -9.33 19.33 -8.25
C ARG A 76 -9.46 17.85 -8.53
N ILE A 77 -9.97 17.10 -7.55
CA ILE A 77 -10.13 15.65 -7.59
C ILE A 77 -11.61 15.35 -7.48
N ALA A 78 -12.21 14.87 -8.57
CA ALA A 78 -13.58 14.39 -8.54
C ALA A 78 -13.67 13.06 -7.78
N HIS A 79 -14.71 12.93 -6.96
CA HIS A 79 -15.07 11.71 -6.26
C HIS A 79 -16.33 11.08 -6.85
N GLY A 80 -16.54 9.80 -6.56
CA GLY A 80 -17.81 9.15 -6.86
C GLY A 80 -18.98 9.78 -6.10
N THR A 81 -20.20 9.40 -6.47
CA THR A 81 -21.44 9.89 -5.87
C THR A 81 -21.74 9.31 -4.48
N ASP A 82 -20.83 8.54 -3.90
CA ASP A 82 -20.99 7.91 -2.59
C ASP A 82 -21.24 8.96 -1.49
N SER A 83 -22.21 8.71 -0.61
CA SER A 83 -22.78 9.64 0.40
C SER A 83 -21.89 9.95 1.61
N ILE A 84 -20.61 10.22 1.42
CA ILE A 84 -19.66 10.45 2.51
C ILE A 84 -19.57 11.92 2.90
N PRO A 85 -19.43 12.28 4.18
CA PRO A 85 -19.32 13.68 4.55
C PRO A 85 -18.08 14.34 3.91
N THR A 86 -18.25 15.56 3.40
CA THR A 86 -17.16 16.38 2.84
C THR A 86 -16.10 16.77 3.88
N SER A 87 -16.39 16.60 5.16
CA SER A 87 -15.47 16.79 6.28
C SER A 87 -14.58 15.58 6.58
N GLU A 88 -14.84 14.40 6.02
CA GLU A 88 -14.10 13.16 6.32
C GLU A 88 -12.84 13.01 5.46
N PHE A 89 -11.85 13.87 5.74
CA PHE A 89 -10.53 13.78 5.13
C PHE A 89 -9.42 14.19 6.09
N PHE A 90 -8.21 13.74 5.79
CA PHE A 90 -6.98 14.16 6.45
C PHE A 90 -6.03 14.74 5.41
N ALA A 91 -5.35 15.82 5.78
CA ALA A 91 -4.35 16.46 4.93
C ALA A 91 -3.02 16.56 5.68
N TYR A 92 -1.91 16.37 4.96
CA TYR A 92 -0.56 16.42 5.51
C TYR A 92 0.37 17.13 4.55
N ARG A 93 1.40 17.76 5.12
CA ARG A 93 2.54 18.26 4.35
C ARG A 93 3.85 17.79 4.98
N TYR A 94 4.63 17.03 4.23
CA TYR A 94 5.88 16.42 4.72
C TYR A 94 6.83 16.14 3.55
N ASP A 95 8.13 16.16 3.83
CA ASP A 95 9.19 15.76 2.89
C ASP A 95 9.32 14.23 2.90
N LEU A 96 8.59 13.60 1.99
CA LEU A 96 8.35 12.15 1.98
C LEU A 96 9.61 11.37 1.57
N ASP A 97 10.38 11.90 0.62
CA ASP A 97 11.54 11.25 0.02
C ASP A 97 12.89 11.95 0.31
N LYS A 98 12.91 12.92 1.22
CA LYS A 98 14.11 13.59 1.72
C LYS A 98 14.89 14.35 0.65
N ASP A 99 14.19 14.91 -0.32
CA ASP A 99 14.76 15.80 -1.34
C ASP A 99 14.78 17.29 -0.90
N GLY A 100 14.18 17.61 0.26
CA GLY A 100 14.09 18.96 0.83
C GLY A 100 12.81 19.72 0.42
N THR A 101 12.03 19.16 -0.48
CA THR A 101 10.70 19.61 -0.89
C THR A 101 9.65 18.91 -0.03
N LYS A 102 8.48 19.53 0.19
CA LYS A 102 7.40 18.89 0.97
C LYS A 102 6.20 18.61 0.09
N GLU A 103 5.82 17.34 0.01
CA GLU A 103 4.63 16.89 -0.69
C GLU A 103 3.37 17.14 0.14
N VAL A 104 2.24 17.28 -0.55
CA VAL A 104 0.92 17.28 0.07
C VAL A 104 0.32 15.88 -0.06
N VAL A 105 -0.09 15.30 1.07
CA VAL A 105 -0.82 14.03 1.12
C VAL A 105 -2.25 14.31 1.55
N VAL A 106 -3.22 13.84 0.78
CA VAL A 106 -4.64 13.92 1.15
C VAL A 106 -5.22 12.52 1.19
N ALA A 107 -5.81 12.15 2.33
CA ALA A 107 -6.57 10.92 2.51
C ALA A 107 -8.05 11.29 2.67
N SER A 108 -8.88 10.92 1.69
CA SER A 108 -10.32 11.18 1.70
C SER A 108 -11.08 9.88 1.89
N LEU A 109 -12.06 9.86 2.79
CA LEU A 109 -12.93 8.70 2.96
C LEU A 109 -13.72 8.48 1.66
N ARG A 110 -13.59 7.28 1.07
CA ARG A 110 -14.21 6.92 -0.21
C ARG A 110 -15.46 6.07 -0.09
N THR A 111 -15.53 5.17 0.88
CA THR A 111 -16.76 4.44 1.22
C THR A 111 -16.56 3.67 2.52
N ILE A 112 -17.67 3.23 3.12
CA ILE A 112 -17.66 2.24 4.20
C ILE A 112 -18.50 1.07 3.72
N THR A 113 -17.90 -0.11 3.63
CA THR A 113 -18.62 -1.31 3.15
C THR A 113 -19.72 -1.69 4.14
N ASN A 114 -20.87 -2.11 3.61
CA ASN A 114 -21.87 -2.80 4.41
C ASN A 114 -21.32 -4.10 5.02
N GLY A 115 -21.86 -4.52 6.16
CA GLY A 115 -21.47 -5.74 6.86
C GLY A 115 -20.25 -5.58 7.77
N MET A 116 -19.03 -5.67 7.22
CA MET A 116 -17.79 -5.61 8.02
C MET A 116 -17.37 -4.19 8.45
N GLY A 117 -18.06 -3.16 7.96
CA GLY A 117 -17.75 -1.76 8.25
C GLY A 117 -16.31 -1.40 7.85
N VAL A 118 -15.88 -1.81 6.66
CA VAL A 118 -14.53 -1.50 6.15
C VAL A 118 -14.55 -0.13 5.53
N ALA A 119 -13.89 0.84 6.16
CA ALA A 119 -13.66 2.13 5.55
C ALA A 119 -12.55 2.04 4.50
N ARG A 120 -12.87 2.48 3.29
CA ARG A 120 -11.94 2.63 2.17
C ARG A 120 -11.59 4.10 2.02
N TRP A 121 -10.30 4.40 1.87
CA TRP A 121 -9.80 5.76 1.76
C TRP A 121 -8.99 5.90 0.47
N ASP A 122 -9.25 6.96 -0.28
CA ASP A 122 -8.44 7.38 -1.42
C ASP A 122 -7.31 8.28 -0.91
N LEU A 123 -6.07 7.84 -1.10
CA LEU A 123 -4.88 8.64 -0.81
C LEU A 123 -4.32 9.22 -2.11
N ASN A 124 -4.01 10.51 -2.05
CA ASN A 124 -3.42 11.26 -3.14
C ASN A 124 -2.16 11.95 -2.63
N ILE A 125 -1.04 11.80 -3.35
CA ILE A 125 0.22 12.51 -3.09
C ILE A 125 0.46 13.48 -4.24
N LEU A 126 0.67 14.75 -3.91
CA LEU A 126 0.97 15.82 -4.85
C LEU A 126 2.37 16.37 -4.55
N ALA A 127 3.25 16.34 -5.55
CA ALA A 127 4.56 17.00 -5.49
C ALA A 127 4.39 18.54 -5.42
N ASP A 128 5.29 19.22 -4.71
CA ASP A 128 5.29 20.70 -4.60
C ASP A 128 5.67 21.38 -5.95
N SER A 129 6.40 20.67 -6.82
CA SER A 129 7.02 21.20 -8.03
C SER A 129 6.03 21.44 -9.18
N GLY A 130 5.22 22.50 -9.05
CA GLY A 130 4.47 23.09 -10.17
C GLY A 130 3.11 22.45 -10.47
N PRO A 131 2.36 23.00 -11.45
CA PRO A 131 1.04 22.49 -11.79
C PRO A 131 1.17 21.01 -12.17
N PRO A 132 0.36 20.12 -11.59
CA PRO A 132 0.49 18.71 -11.84
C PRO A 132 0.29 18.47 -13.34
N SER A 133 1.32 17.95 -14.01
CA SER A 133 1.02 17.12 -15.19
C SER A 133 0.04 16.05 -14.70
N LYS A 134 -0.91 15.60 -15.54
CA LYS A 134 -1.85 14.52 -15.16
C LYS A 134 -1.14 13.28 -14.55
N ASN A 135 0.16 13.14 -14.77
CA ASN A 135 1.02 12.05 -14.32
C ASN A 135 1.82 12.37 -13.03
N GLY A 136 1.75 13.58 -12.48
CA GLY A 136 2.52 14.02 -11.30
C GLY A 136 1.86 13.73 -9.95
N ARG A 137 0.68 13.10 -9.94
CA ARG A 137 -0.07 12.74 -8.74
C ARG A 137 -0.02 11.23 -8.56
N VAL A 138 0.44 10.76 -7.39
CA VAL A 138 0.31 9.35 -7.02
C VAL A 138 -1.02 9.14 -6.33
N LYS A 139 -1.83 8.20 -6.82
CA LYS A 139 -3.12 7.82 -6.21
C LYS A 139 -3.12 6.35 -5.83
N PHE A 140 -3.63 6.03 -4.65
CA PHE A 140 -3.81 4.65 -4.19
C PHE A 140 -4.94 4.55 -3.16
N LEU A 141 -5.45 3.33 -2.96
CA LEU A 141 -6.52 3.04 -2.01
C LEU A 141 -5.97 2.28 -0.81
N VAL A 142 -6.47 2.59 0.39
CA VAL A 142 -6.28 1.76 1.59
C VAL A 142 -7.62 1.39 2.22
N GLU A 143 -7.69 0.19 2.78
CA GLU A 143 -8.83 -0.27 3.56
C GLU A 143 -8.44 -0.34 5.03
N GLY A 144 -9.15 0.39 5.89
CA GLY A 144 -8.72 0.67 7.25
C GLY A 144 -7.60 1.70 7.28
N PHE A 145 -7.96 2.97 7.40
CA PHE A 145 -7.03 4.08 7.54
C PHE A 145 -6.95 4.53 8.98
N GLY A 146 -5.73 4.89 9.42
CA GLY A 146 -5.57 5.74 10.59
C GLY A 146 -4.36 6.66 10.43
N PRO A 147 -4.53 7.95 10.72
CA PRO A 147 -3.62 9.02 10.32
C PRO A 147 -2.18 8.83 10.81
N ARG A 148 -1.97 8.12 11.93
CA ARG A 148 -0.65 7.94 12.56
C ARG A 148 -0.04 6.54 12.38
N GLN A 149 -0.74 5.65 11.67
CA GLN A 149 -0.31 4.26 11.51
C GLN A 149 -0.36 3.77 10.07
N THR A 150 -1.19 4.37 9.23
CA THR A 150 -1.05 4.27 7.78
C THR A 150 0.19 5.05 7.31
N LEU A 151 0.48 6.19 7.94
CA LEU A 151 1.67 7.01 7.67
C LEU A 151 2.63 6.88 8.85
N THR A 152 3.81 6.32 8.62
CA THR A 152 4.83 6.11 9.67
C THR A 152 6.18 6.66 9.22
N VAL A 153 6.96 7.21 10.14
CA VAL A 153 8.31 7.70 9.82
C VAL A 153 9.33 6.62 10.16
N ASP A 154 10.19 6.27 9.20
CA ASP A 154 11.38 5.47 9.47
C ASP A 154 12.34 6.27 10.34
N ARG A 155 12.70 5.74 11.50
CA ARG A 155 13.60 6.42 12.42
C ARG A 155 15.03 6.52 11.89
N THR A 156 15.45 5.58 11.06
CA THR A 156 16.84 5.51 10.59
C THR A 156 17.06 6.47 9.43
N SER A 157 16.15 6.45 8.46
CA SER A 157 16.25 7.28 7.25
C SER A 157 15.48 8.59 7.34
N GLY A 158 14.59 8.76 8.32
CA GLY A 158 13.65 9.88 8.42
C GLY A 158 12.55 9.88 7.36
N ARG A 159 12.58 8.94 6.39
CA ARG A 159 11.65 8.84 5.27
C ARG A 159 10.26 8.40 5.72
N MET A 160 9.25 8.86 5.02
CA MET A 160 7.88 8.42 5.29
C MET A 160 7.63 7.05 4.65
N ARG A 161 6.95 6.20 5.41
CA ARG A 161 6.48 4.88 4.99
C ARG A 161 4.96 4.84 5.03
N PHE A 162 4.38 4.39 3.94
CA PHE A 162 2.96 4.17 3.75
C PHE A 162 2.66 2.69 3.98
N LEU A 163 1.82 2.38 4.97
CA LEU A 163 1.26 1.06 5.14
C LEU A 163 -0.02 0.98 4.31
N ILE A 164 0.07 0.40 3.12
CA ILE A 164 -1.08 0.22 2.25
C ILE A 164 -1.77 -1.09 2.63
N THR A 165 -3.06 -1.01 2.97
CA THR A 165 -3.86 -2.12 3.51
C THR A 165 -5.06 -2.46 2.64
N TYR A 166 -5.46 -3.72 2.64
CA TYR A 166 -6.62 -4.22 1.92
C TYR A 166 -7.07 -5.59 2.46
N TRP A 167 -8.30 -5.98 2.15
CA TRP A 167 -8.93 -7.25 2.49
C TRP A 167 -8.87 -8.19 1.30
N ARG A 168 -8.56 -9.45 1.56
CA ARG A 168 -8.45 -10.46 0.51
C ARG A 168 -8.82 -11.84 0.98
N SER A 169 -9.67 -12.52 0.23
CA SER A 169 -9.90 -13.96 0.37
C SER A 169 -8.70 -14.71 -0.19
N SER A 170 -8.11 -15.62 0.59
CA SER A 170 -6.97 -16.41 0.15
C SER A 170 -6.83 -17.72 0.93
N CYS A 171 -6.26 -18.73 0.28
CA CYS A 171 -5.84 -20.00 0.89
C CYS A 171 -4.33 -20.09 1.15
N VAL A 172 -3.56 -19.13 0.64
CA VAL A 172 -2.09 -19.20 0.66
C VAL A 172 -1.46 -18.20 1.62
N LEU A 173 -2.13 -17.07 1.89
CA LEU A 173 -1.56 -15.97 2.69
C LEU A 173 -1.11 -16.35 4.11
N ASP A 174 -1.69 -17.40 4.69
CA ASP A 174 -1.23 -17.97 5.95
C ASP A 174 -1.30 -19.50 5.84
N PRO A 175 -0.19 -20.17 5.52
CA PRO A 175 -0.17 -21.63 5.37
C PRO A 175 -0.65 -22.34 6.63
N LYS A 176 -0.44 -21.78 7.83
CA LYS A 176 -0.88 -22.41 9.08
C LYS A 176 -2.39 -22.38 9.23
N ARG A 177 -3.06 -21.35 8.71
CA ARG A 177 -4.50 -21.13 8.88
C ARG A 177 -5.34 -21.48 7.64
N GLY A 178 -4.74 -21.53 6.46
CA GLY A 178 -5.40 -21.93 5.21
C GLY A 178 -6.40 -20.90 4.69
N CYS A 179 -7.46 -21.38 4.02
CA CYS A 179 -8.48 -20.55 3.38
C CYS A 179 -9.22 -19.61 4.34
N GLY A 180 -9.36 -18.35 3.94
CA GLY A 180 -10.20 -17.40 4.64
C GLY A 180 -10.02 -15.98 4.14
N LEU A 181 -10.72 -15.06 4.80
CA LEU A 181 -10.55 -13.63 4.58
C LEU A 181 -9.39 -13.11 5.42
N TYR A 182 -8.50 -12.33 4.80
CA TYR A 182 -7.31 -11.76 5.43
C TYR A 182 -7.30 -10.26 5.29
N PHE A 183 -6.93 -9.57 6.37
CA PHE A 183 -6.51 -8.18 6.33
C PHE A 183 -5.01 -8.12 6.09
N VAL A 184 -4.63 -7.53 4.97
CA VAL A 184 -3.25 -7.51 4.47
C VAL A 184 -2.71 -6.10 4.53
N GLY A 185 -1.42 -5.96 4.83
CA GLY A 185 -0.70 -4.69 4.73
C GLY A 185 0.72 -4.86 4.23
N LYS A 186 1.13 -3.95 3.35
CA LYS A 186 2.48 -3.86 2.80
C LYS A 186 3.00 -2.43 2.93
N PHE A 187 4.27 -2.30 3.29
CA PHE A 187 4.93 -1.01 3.39
C PHE A 187 5.46 -0.55 2.05
N PHE A 188 5.28 0.75 1.79
CA PHE A 188 5.77 1.49 0.65
C PHE A 188 6.49 2.75 1.13
N GLU A 189 7.41 3.25 0.34
CA GLU A 189 8.01 4.58 0.48
C GLU A 189 7.64 5.42 -0.73
N TYR A 190 7.60 6.74 -0.57
CA TYR A 190 7.56 7.63 -1.72
C TYR A 190 9.00 7.96 -2.13
N LYS A 191 9.25 7.98 -3.44
CA LYS A 191 10.56 8.25 -4.02
C LYS A 191 10.41 8.73 -5.46
N ASP A 192 10.94 9.91 -5.75
CA ASP A 192 11.03 10.45 -7.12
C ASP A 192 9.67 10.48 -7.84
N GLY A 193 8.63 10.95 -7.14
CA GLY A 193 7.28 11.02 -7.73
C GLY A 193 6.50 9.70 -7.73
N LYS A 194 7.04 8.63 -7.14
CA LYS A 194 6.48 7.27 -7.21
C LYS A 194 6.35 6.66 -5.83
N LEU A 195 5.37 5.78 -5.64
CA LEU A 195 5.41 4.87 -4.50
C LEU A 195 6.35 3.72 -4.84
N VAL A 196 7.03 3.13 -3.87
CA VAL A 196 7.90 1.97 -4.09
C VAL A 196 7.74 1.02 -2.92
N PRO A 197 7.48 -0.28 -3.15
CA PRO A 197 7.40 -1.25 -2.06
C PRO A 197 8.73 -1.37 -1.31
N ILE A 198 8.66 -1.39 0.02
CA ILE A 198 9.82 -1.65 0.88
C ILE A 198 10.02 -3.17 0.94
N TRP A 199 10.89 -3.68 0.08
CA TRP A 199 11.13 -5.12 -0.06
C TRP A 199 11.73 -5.77 1.19
N THR A 200 12.46 -5.00 1.98
CA THR A 200 13.03 -5.44 3.27
C THR A 200 11.99 -5.49 4.40
N GLU A 201 10.76 -5.03 4.18
CA GLU A 201 9.66 -5.17 5.13
C GLU A 201 8.76 -6.34 4.71
N PRO A 202 8.41 -7.25 5.64
CA PRO A 202 7.52 -8.35 5.31
C PRO A 202 6.13 -7.81 5.03
N THR A 203 5.45 -8.44 4.08
CA THR A 203 4.01 -8.35 4.01
C THR A 203 3.40 -8.98 5.25
N ARG A 204 2.30 -8.39 5.73
CA ARG A 204 1.61 -8.80 6.94
C ARG A 204 0.20 -9.21 6.59
N ALA A 205 -0.21 -10.42 6.93
CA ALA A 205 -1.56 -10.92 6.71
C ALA A 205 -2.19 -11.39 8.02
N ARG A 206 -3.37 -10.88 8.35
CA ARG A 206 -4.10 -11.22 9.55
C ARG A 206 -5.47 -11.78 9.20
N ARG A 207 -5.69 -13.07 9.52
CA ARG A 207 -6.97 -13.73 9.25
C ARG A 207 -8.11 -13.06 10.01
N TYR A 208 -9.24 -12.86 9.34
CA TYR A 208 -10.48 -12.41 9.93
C TYR A 208 -11.13 -13.55 10.71
N LEU A 209 -11.00 -13.48 12.03
CA LEU A 209 -11.68 -14.36 12.98
C LEU A 209 -12.51 -13.49 13.92
N PHE A 210 -13.45 -14.08 14.67
CA PHE A 210 -14.26 -13.34 15.66
C PHE A 210 -13.40 -12.53 16.63
N SER A 211 -12.28 -13.09 17.12
CA SER A 211 -11.35 -12.35 17.99
C SER A 211 -10.73 -11.11 17.34
N PHE A 212 -10.52 -11.13 16.01
CA PHE A 212 -10.05 -9.95 15.29
C PHE A 212 -11.18 -8.95 15.01
N ARG A 213 -12.41 -9.42 14.77
CA ARG A 213 -13.60 -8.56 14.73
C ARG A 213 -13.76 -7.78 16.03
N ASP A 214 -13.64 -8.45 17.17
CA ASP A 214 -13.78 -7.81 18.49
C ASP A 214 -12.65 -6.80 18.77
N GLU A 215 -11.42 -7.08 18.33
CA GLU A 215 -10.32 -6.11 18.38
C GLU A 215 -10.58 -4.89 17.50
N ARG A 216 -11.06 -5.09 16.26
CA ARG A 216 -11.44 -3.99 15.36
C ARG A 216 -12.55 -3.15 15.98
N ASN A 217 -13.64 -3.75 16.44
CA ASN A 217 -14.78 -3.03 17.02
C ASN A 217 -14.38 -2.18 18.24
N ARG A 218 -13.42 -2.63 19.05
CA ARG A 218 -12.91 -1.86 20.20
C ARG A 218 -12.01 -0.69 19.81
N THR A 219 -11.33 -0.76 18.66
CA THR A 219 -10.34 0.25 18.24
C THR A 219 -10.82 1.13 17.08
N TYR A 220 -11.91 0.73 16.44
CA TYR A 220 -12.50 1.33 15.26
C TYR A 220 -14.01 1.42 15.44
N SER A 221 -14.45 2.09 16.50
CA SER A 221 -15.86 2.46 16.68
C SER A 221 -16.05 3.94 16.33
N PHE A 222 -17.14 4.23 15.62
CA PHE A 222 -17.59 5.61 15.34
C PHE A 222 -17.91 6.39 16.63
N GLU A 223 -18.13 5.69 17.74
CA GLU A 223 -18.53 6.25 19.04
C GLU A 223 -17.34 6.39 20.03
N GLY A 224 -16.13 6.70 19.53
CA GLY A 224 -15.00 7.10 20.39
C GLY A 224 -13.79 6.15 20.43
N GLY A 225 -13.62 5.27 19.44
CA GLY A 225 -12.37 4.53 19.27
C GLY A 225 -11.22 5.45 18.82
N ASP A 226 -10.00 5.24 19.33
CA ASP A 226 -8.80 5.93 18.83
C ASP A 226 -8.39 5.37 17.46
N THR A 227 -9.03 5.89 16.41
CA THR A 227 -8.74 5.56 15.00
C THR A 227 -7.32 5.95 14.60
N THR A 228 -6.60 6.76 15.39
CA THR A 228 -5.21 7.09 15.11
C THR A 228 -4.26 5.93 15.36
N ALA A 229 -4.68 4.94 16.16
CA ALA A 229 -3.87 3.80 16.58
C ALA A 229 -4.05 2.52 15.73
N VAL A 230 -4.64 2.61 14.54
CA VAL A 230 -4.86 1.49 13.59
C VAL A 230 -4.51 1.95 12.17
N PRO A 231 -4.17 1.10 11.19
CA PRO A 231 -4.25 -0.37 11.17
C PRO A 231 -2.96 -1.11 11.58
N LEU A 232 -1.83 -0.42 11.76
CA LEU A 232 -0.54 -1.08 12.00
C LEU A 232 -0.52 -1.89 13.31
N THR A 233 -1.23 -1.47 14.36
CA THR A 233 -1.38 -2.21 15.62
C THR A 233 -1.96 -3.60 15.35
N TRP A 234 -3.01 -3.68 14.52
CA TRP A 234 -3.62 -4.95 14.15
C TRP A 234 -2.63 -5.87 13.45
N LEU A 235 -1.78 -5.32 12.58
CA LEU A 235 -0.77 -6.07 11.84
C LEU A 235 0.53 -6.32 12.62
N ARG A 236 0.67 -5.75 13.83
CA ARG A 236 1.78 -6.04 14.75
C ARG A 236 1.48 -7.21 15.69
N SER A 237 0.22 -7.61 15.80
CA SER A 237 -0.23 -8.73 16.62
C SER A 237 0.56 -10.02 16.32
N LYS A 238 0.73 -10.87 17.35
CA LYS A 238 1.33 -12.21 17.19
C LYS A 238 0.47 -13.13 16.32
N ALA A 239 -0.82 -12.80 16.14
CA ALA A 239 -1.72 -13.52 15.26
C ALA A 239 -1.54 -13.19 13.77
N THR A 240 -0.65 -12.25 13.43
CA THR A 240 -0.37 -11.84 12.05
C THR A 240 0.73 -12.70 11.46
N HIS A 241 0.43 -13.34 10.32
CA HIS A 241 1.44 -14.00 9.51
C HIS A 241 2.31 -12.96 8.79
N ARG A 242 3.62 -13.19 8.75
CA ARG A 242 4.60 -12.29 8.14
C ARG A 242 5.42 -13.06 7.12
N TYR A 243 5.56 -12.50 5.93
CA TYR A 243 6.29 -13.14 4.85
C TYR A 243 6.98 -12.09 3.99
N PHE A 244 8.25 -12.34 3.65
CA PHE A 244 9.07 -11.48 2.79
C PHE A 244 8.90 -11.80 1.31
N SER A 245 8.49 -13.03 1.05
CA SER A 245 8.11 -13.53 -0.24
C SER A 245 6.76 -14.21 -0.13
N GLU A 246 6.01 -14.18 -1.20
CA GLU A 246 4.70 -14.83 -1.30
C GLU A 246 4.73 -16.24 -0.67
N PRO A 247 3.76 -16.54 0.20
CA PRO A 247 3.67 -17.85 0.82
C PRO A 247 3.31 -18.87 -0.25
N LYS A 248 4.08 -19.95 -0.30
CA LYS A 248 3.90 -21.06 -1.24
C LYS A 248 2.56 -21.74 -0.94
N ARG A 249 1.88 -22.19 -2.00
CA ARG A 249 0.82 -23.18 -1.89
C ARG A 249 1.38 -24.42 -1.18
N LYS A 250 0.66 -24.93 -0.18
CA LYS A 250 1.12 -26.09 0.64
C LYS A 250 1.18 -27.37 -0.18
N ASP A 251 0.33 -27.46 -1.18
CA ASP A 251 0.15 -28.52 -2.16
C ASP A 251 1.06 -28.39 -3.39
N ALA A 252 1.94 -27.38 -3.42
CA ALA A 252 2.75 -27.09 -4.59
C ALA A 252 4.24 -27.41 -4.36
N GLU A 253 4.77 -28.31 -5.18
CA GLU A 253 6.18 -28.69 -5.23
C GLU A 253 6.96 -27.71 -6.12
N LEU A 254 8.12 -27.24 -5.66
CA LEU A 254 9.01 -26.42 -6.48
C LEU A 254 9.73 -27.33 -7.49
N ILE A 255 9.40 -27.18 -8.78
CA ILE A 255 9.98 -28.02 -9.83
C ILE A 255 11.11 -27.33 -10.60
N SER A 256 11.17 -26.00 -10.59
CA SER A 256 12.27 -25.27 -11.21
C SER A 256 12.52 -23.92 -10.57
N THR A 257 13.76 -23.43 -10.69
CA THR A 257 14.13 -22.07 -10.33
C THR A 257 15.04 -21.51 -11.41
N LEU A 258 14.68 -20.34 -11.90
CA LEU A 258 15.44 -19.62 -12.91
C LEU A 258 15.76 -18.23 -12.38
N LYS A 259 16.95 -17.73 -12.68
CA LYS A 259 17.38 -16.37 -12.36
C LYS A 259 17.56 -15.59 -13.64
N GLY A 260 17.41 -14.27 -13.54
CA GLY A 260 17.63 -13.39 -14.66
C GLY A 260 17.60 -11.92 -14.28
N THR A 261 17.61 -11.08 -15.30
CA THR A 261 17.56 -9.63 -15.20
C THR A 261 16.52 -9.09 -16.17
N ILE A 262 15.67 -8.18 -15.69
CA ILE A 262 14.68 -7.50 -16.54
C ILE A 262 15.43 -6.63 -17.56
N GLN A 263 15.28 -6.93 -18.85
CA GLN A 263 15.89 -6.18 -19.95
C GLN A 263 15.00 -5.03 -20.40
N ASP A 264 13.69 -5.26 -20.42
CA ASP A 264 12.70 -4.30 -20.88
C ASP A 264 11.35 -4.55 -20.23
N TYR A 265 10.51 -3.53 -20.20
CA TYR A 265 9.13 -3.66 -19.74
C TYR A 265 8.22 -2.63 -20.43
N ALA A 266 6.97 -3.00 -20.64
CA ALA A 266 5.93 -2.12 -21.14
C ALA A 266 4.73 -2.15 -20.19
N PHE A 267 4.21 -0.98 -19.83
CA PHE A 267 2.97 -0.87 -19.08
C PHE A 267 1.80 -0.75 -20.04
N ASP A 268 0.79 -1.57 -19.83
CA ASP A 268 -0.52 -1.47 -20.45
C ASP A 268 -1.47 -0.80 -19.45
N GLN A 269 -1.86 0.44 -19.78
CA GLN A 269 -2.71 1.27 -18.93
C GLN A 269 -4.17 0.81 -18.92
N ASP A 270 -4.61 0.07 -19.94
CA ASP A 270 -6.00 -0.38 -20.04
C ASP A 270 -6.24 -1.60 -19.14
N THR A 271 -5.20 -2.41 -18.93
CA THR A 271 -5.27 -3.67 -18.18
C THR A 271 -4.59 -3.60 -16.80
N ASP A 272 -3.93 -2.48 -16.48
CA ASP A 272 -3.04 -2.33 -15.32
C ASP A 272 -1.98 -3.45 -15.29
N GLU A 273 -1.44 -3.82 -16.46
CA GLU A 273 -0.42 -4.87 -16.63
C GLU A 273 0.96 -4.27 -16.95
N ALA A 274 2.01 -4.95 -16.51
CA ALA A 274 3.38 -4.72 -16.92
C ALA A 274 3.92 -5.98 -17.58
N ARG A 275 4.22 -5.89 -18.87
CA ARG A 275 4.80 -6.98 -19.67
C ARG A 275 6.31 -6.85 -19.66
N LEU A 276 6.99 -7.86 -19.16
CA LEU A 276 8.44 -7.88 -18.99
C LEU A 276 9.13 -8.76 -20.04
N SER A 277 10.35 -8.36 -20.37
CA SER A 277 11.36 -9.16 -21.03
C SER A 277 12.50 -9.45 -20.05
N ILE A 278 12.84 -10.71 -19.82
CA ILE A 278 13.83 -11.14 -18.82
C ILE A 278 14.94 -11.90 -19.54
N LEU A 279 16.19 -11.44 -19.42
CA LEU A 279 17.37 -12.20 -19.81
C LEU A 279 17.76 -13.09 -18.64
N THR A 280 17.67 -14.39 -18.82
CA THR A 280 17.98 -15.38 -17.78
C THR A 280 19.47 -15.68 -17.75
N ASP A 281 19.96 -16.22 -16.63
CA ASP A 281 21.40 -16.47 -16.42
C ASP A 281 22.00 -17.47 -17.43
N ASN A 282 21.16 -18.30 -18.07
CA ASN A 282 21.55 -19.22 -19.14
C ASN A 282 21.52 -18.58 -20.56
N GLY A 283 21.29 -17.26 -20.67
CA GLY A 283 21.26 -16.52 -21.92
C GLY A 283 19.93 -16.55 -22.68
N GLN A 284 18.90 -17.22 -22.15
CA GLN A 284 17.56 -17.22 -22.76
C GLN A 284 16.83 -15.89 -22.47
N VAL A 285 16.05 -15.41 -23.43
CA VAL A 285 15.16 -14.26 -23.23
C VAL A 285 13.73 -14.77 -23.06
N LEU A 286 13.18 -14.57 -21.87
CA LEU A 286 11.77 -14.81 -21.59
C LEU A 286 10.97 -13.54 -21.92
N LYS A 287 9.96 -13.66 -22.78
CA LYS A 287 9.10 -12.54 -23.19
C LYS A 287 7.68 -12.75 -22.66
N GLY A 288 6.99 -11.65 -22.39
CA GLY A 288 5.59 -11.70 -21.98
C GLY A 288 5.41 -12.15 -20.54
N CYS A 289 6.37 -11.85 -19.65
CA CYS A 289 6.13 -12.08 -18.24
C CYS A 289 5.25 -10.95 -17.70
N ILE A 290 4.06 -11.24 -17.20
CA ILE A 290 3.07 -10.19 -16.86
C ILE A 290 3.03 -9.97 -15.36
N ILE A 291 3.14 -8.73 -14.87
CA ILE A 291 2.70 -8.31 -13.54
C ILE A 291 1.41 -7.50 -13.74
N GLY A 292 0.23 -7.91 -13.25
CA GLY A 292 -1.01 -7.17 -13.60
C GLY A 292 -2.28 -7.50 -12.81
N SER A 293 -3.38 -6.79 -13.05
CA SER A 293 -4.64 -6.90 -12.27
C SER A 293 -5.33 -8.26 -12.38
N GLU A 294 -5.86 -8.73 -11.25
CA GLU A 294 -6.51 -10.03 -11.06
C GLU A 294 -7.95 -9.95 -11.64
N TYR A 295 -8.10 -9.74 -12.95
CA TYR A 295 -9.34 -10.12 -13.63
C TYR A 295 -9.17 -11.54 -14.16
N ASP A 296 -9.32 -12.48 -13.24
CA ASP A 296 -9.54 -13.89 -13.56
C ASP A 296 -10.96 -14.01 -14.13
N ASP A 297 -11.10 -13.95 -15.45
CA ASP A 297 -12.36 -14.29 -16.13
C ASP A 297 -12.55 -15.81 -16.23
N GLY A 298 -11.77 -16.61 -15.48
CA GLY A 298 -11.82 -18.06 -15.53
C GLY A 298 -11.41 -18.61 -16.89
N LYS A 299 -10.82 -17.80 -17.77
CA LYS A 299 -10.14 -18.33 -18.94
C LYS A 299 -8.83 -18.92 -18.44
N ASP A 300 -8.79 -20.24 -18.47
CA ASP A 300 -7.55 -21.00 -18.59
C ASP A 300 -6.69 -20.27 -19.63
N LEU A 301 -5.70 -19.51 -19.16
CA LEU A 301 -4.61 -19.06 -20.00
C LEU A 301 -3.78 -20.31 -20.26
N ASP A 302 -4.27 -21.09 -21.22
CA ASP A 302 -3.54 -22.18 -21.83
C ASP A 302 -2.13 -21.67 -22.11
N PHE A 303 -1.15 -22.44 -21.64
CA PHE A 303 0.28 -22.19 -21.80
C PHE A 303 0.64 -22.16 -23.30
N ILE A 304 0.42 -21.02 -23.96
CA ILE A 304 0.97 -20.75 -25.27
C ILE A 304 2.42 -20.27 -25.04
N GLY A 305 3.35 -21.22 -25.10
CA GLY A 305 4.80 -21.05 -25.32
C GLY A 305 5.51 -19.80 -24.75
N ASN A 306 6.49 -20.02 -23.85
CA ASN A 306 7.46 -19.04 -23.34
C ASN A 306 6.93 -17.84 -22.53
N GLN A 307 5.63 -17.77 -22.21
CA GLN A 307 5.08 -16.73 -21.34
C GLN A 307 5.12 -17.17 -19.86
N VAL A 308 5.74 -16.37 -18.99
CA VAL A 308 5.72 -16.56 -17.54
C VAL A 308 4.68 -15.62 -16.94
N ILE A 309 3.44 -16.09 -16.81
CA ILE A 309 2.36 -15.27 -16.26
C ILE A 309 2.53 -15.19 -14.74
N LEU A 310 2.61 -13.97 -14.20
CA LEU A 310 2.75 -13.75 -12.76
C LEU A 310 1.38 -13.41 -12.22
N HIS A 311 0.82 -14.34 -11.47
CA HIS A 311 -0.42 -14.07 -10.76
C HIS A 311 -0.15 -13.02 -9.68
N ARG A 312 -0.71 -11.82 -9.85
CA ARG A 312 -0.85 -10.82 -8.76
C ARG A 312 -1.59 -11.41 -7.57
N GLY A 313 -2.33 -12.51 -7.79
CA GLY A 313 -2.86 -13.33 -6.71
C GLY A 313 -1.82 -13.83 -5.70
N ASN A 314 -0.52 -13.77 -5.99
CA ASN A 314 0.51 -14.10 -5.02
C ASN A 314 1.21 -12.84 -4.48
N TYR A 315 1.29 -11.76 -5.27
CA TYR A 315 1.87 -10.51 -4.84
C TYR A 315 0.81 -9.73 -4.09
N ALA A 316 1.03 -9.51 -2.81
CA ALA A 316 0.10 -8.80 -1.96
C ALA A 316 0.04 -7.28 -2.25
N PHE A 317 -0.34 -6.92 -3.47
CA PHE A 317 -0.64 -5.58 -3.89
C PHE A 317 -2.15 -5.32 -3.73
N PRO A 318 -2.55 -4.10 -3.35
CA PRO A 318 -3.96 -3.70 -3.29
C PRO A 318 -4.65 -3.83 -4.65
N GLU A 319 -5.97 -3.92 -4.70
CA GLU A 319 -6.77 -4.12 -5.93
C GLU A 319 -6.61 -2.99 -6.97
N HIS A 320 -6.36 -1.75 -6.54
CA HIS A 320 -6.16 -0.58 -7.42
C HIS A 320 -4.71 -0.11 -7.47
N PHE A 321 -3.78 -1.06 -7.52
CA PHE A 321 -2.36 -0.80 -7.57
C PHE A 321 -1.91 -0.49 -9.00
N ASP A 322 -1.63 0.78 -9.28
CA ASP A 322 -1.01 1.21 -10.53
C ASP A 322 0.48 0.83 -10.51
N ILE A 323 0.83 -0.19 -11.28
CA ILE A 323 2.18 -0.74 -11.36
C ILE A 323 3.16 0.28 -11.95
N SER A 324 2.69 1.11 -12.90
CA SER A 324 3.52 2.12 -13.56
C SER A 324 3.96 3.24 -12.61
N GLN A 325 3.10 3.57 -11.65
CA GLN A 325 3.38 4.52 -10.59
C GLN A 325 4.15 3.92 -9.42
N THR A 326 4.22 2.58 -9.30
CA THR A 326 4.66 1.95 -8.04
C THR A 326 5.89 1.04 -8.11
N LEU A 327 6.21 0.47 -9.26
CA LEU A 327 7.40 -0.39 -9.36
C LEU A 327 8.67 0.36 -9.79
N GLY A 328 8.54 1.63 -10.15
CA GLY A 328 9.65 2.46 -10.61
C GLY A 328 10.24 1.95 -11.92
N ASP A 329 11.53 2.19 -12.12
CA ASP A 329 12.27 1.54 -13.20
C ASP A 329 12.54 0.07 -12.83
N LEU A 330 12.00 -0.83 -13.65
CA LEU A 330 12.18 -2.27 -13.53
C LEU A 330 13.41 -2.76 -14.30
N LYS A 331 13.90 -1.99 -15.27
CA LYS A 331 15.02 -2.38 -16.11
C LYS A 331 16.28 -2.57 -15.26
N GLY A 332 17.03 -3.63 -15.57
CA GLY A 332 18.24 -4.00 -14.85
C GLY A 332 18.00 -4.62 -13.47
N ARG A 333 16.75 -4.81 -13.01
CA ARG A 333 16.49 -5.50 -11.75
C ARG A 333 16.67 -7.00 -11.90
N SER A 334 17.39 -7.59 -10.94
CA SER A 334 17.51 -9.04 -10.85
C SER A 334 16.21 -9.67 -10.38
N VAL A 335 15.87 -10.80 -10.97
CA VAL A 335 14.67 -11.56 -10.71
C VAL A 335 14.98 -13.03 -10.52
N ARG A 336 14.12 -13.70 -9.77
CA ARG A 336 14.09 -15.17 -9.65
C ARG A 336 12.69 -15.65 -9.98
N ILE A 337 12.56 -16.54 -10.95
CA ILE A 337 11.31 -17.19 -11.34
C ILE A 337 11.33 -18.58 -10.73
N GLU A 338 10.33 -18.90 -9.93
CA GLU A 338 10.15 -20.19 -9.29
C GLU A 338 8.90 -20.84 -9.88
N THR A 339 9.04 -21.99 -10.52
CA THR A 339 7.90 -22.74 -11.06
C THR A 339 7.53 -23.85 -10.10
N TYR A 340 6.24 -23.90 -9.79
CA TYR A 340 5.63 -24.82 -8.87
C TYR A 340 4.66 -25.74 -9.62
N LYS A 341 4.49 -26.95 -9.14
CA LYS A 341 3.53 -27.92 -9.65
C LYS A 341 2.66 -28.44 -8.51
N ASN A 342 1.35 -28.43 -8.66
CA ASN A 342 0.45 -28.97 -7.63
C ASN A 342 0.13 -30.46 -7.86
N GLU A 343 -0.64 -31.04 -6.94
CA GLU A 343 -1.11 -32.43 -7.01
C GLU A 343 -1.97 -32.76 -8.25
N PHE A 344 -2.52 -31.74 -8.92
CA PHE A 344 -3.29 -31.85 -10.16
C PHE A 344 -2.42 -31.64 -11.41
N GLU A 345 -1.09 -31.65 -11.27
CA GLU A 345 -0.13 -31.44 -12.34
C GLU A 345 -0.17 -30.01 -12.95
N ILE A 346 -0.90 -29.09 -12.33
CA ILE A 346 -1.01 -27.70 -12.78
C ILE A 346 0.26 -26.96 -12.37
N THR A 347 0.94 -26.37 -13.35
CA THR A 347 2.13 -25.56 -13.11
C THR A 347 1.79 -24.08 -12.94
N SER A 348 2.41 -23.42 -11.96
CA SER A 348 2.33 -21.98 -11.76
C SER A 348 3.71 -21.40 -11.55
N SER A 349 3.96 -20.16 -11.98
CA SER A 349 5.26 -19.51 -11.79
C SER A 349 5.13 -18.25 -10.94
N THR A 350 6.06 -18.07 -10.02
CA THR A 350 6.23 -16.85 -9.22
C THR A 350 7.54 -16.20 -9.61
N LEU A 351 7.50 -14.99 -10.16
CA LEU A 351 8.66 -14.11 -10.26
C LEU A 351 8.87 -13.46 -8.92
N ARG A 352 10.12 -13.23 -8.54
CA ARG A 352 10.56 -12.54 -7.31
C ARG A 352 11.56 -11.48 -7.72
N LEU A 353 11.25 -10.22 -7.47
CA LEU A 353 12.25 -9.15 -7.53
C LEU A 353 13.26 -9.39 -6.40
N LEU A 354 14.54 -9.46 -6.75
CA LEU A 354 15.62 -9.60 -5.78
C LEU A 354 16.03 -8.21 -5.31
N SER A 355 16.27 -8.04 -4.01
CA SER A 355 16.88 -6.82 -3.49
C SER A 355 18.26 -6.65 -4.11
N LYS A 356 18.60 -5.43 -4.53
CA LYS A 356 19.96 -5.09 -4.97
C LYS A 356 20.97 -5.33 -3.86
#